data_AF-A0A023FK23-F1
#
_entry.id   AF-A0A023FK23-F1
#
_cell.length_a   1.000
_cell.length_b   1.000
_cell.length_c   1.000
_cell.angle_alpha   90.00
_cell.angle_beta   90.00
_cell.angle_gamma   90.00
#
_symmetry.space_group_name_H-M   'P 1'
#
loop_
_entity.id
_entity.type
_entity.pdbx_description
1 polymer ?
#
loop_
_entity_poly.entity_id
_entity_poly.type
_entity_poly.pdbx_seq_one_letter_code
_entity_poly.pdbx_strand_id
1 'polypeptide(L)'
;VRRLAAALERLREDHVESSRLLEAIQSEKVAASRALSQNRELKRQLEEMQDVFVKLSNDKLELTEQLQKEQHVTKELGERLGQQEEELRELRDQLATKEGQVQGLEQLSSREHYQQSQLADRVRHYQAQCQLTEILQQELAQAQARTNALVTQNSDLRKALAEKAQMAVDVQEKDSSKVHDLVASLSASVQQLELERDQLVHQLDEQRTQRESLQDQLFEFKKTEEELLSHEQEEVTREGYAKLKRAMQQLEDRFKATMEQIANLSDQKQQLEHLVTQLQGETDTIADYIALYQVQRGIMRKRAAEKDDYISQLAKDREDLKAKLAELQCLIVRLLEERQQQSGQSALPLPGKVLTVSSFADALQNGPSAGDTGSTPFTESADEVQDATAQKIMHLLTEIESSSAVDGSPVPDTFHPCPVCSGRLLTI
;
A
#
# COMPACT_ATOMS: atom_id res chain seq x y z
N VAL A 1 -63.53 23.06 153.76
CA VAL A 1 -62.20 22.52 153.39
C VAL A 1 -62.30 21.25 152.53
N ARG A 2 -62.87 20.13 153.02
CA ARG A 2 -62.94 18.87 152.24
C ARG A 2 -63.69 18.93 150.89
N ARG A 3 -64.81 19.67 150.79
CA ARG A 3 -65.53 19.86 149.51
C ARG A 3 -64.77 20.72 148.48
N LEU A 4 -63.94 21.66 148.96
CA LEU A 4 -63.10 22.50 148.10
C LEU A 4 -61.89 21.72 147.56
N ALA A 5 -61.29 20.85 148.37
CA ALA A 5 -60.20 19.96 147.95
C ALA A 5 -60.64 18.99 146.84
N ALA A 6 -61.79 18.35 147.00
CA ALA A 6 -62.34 17.44 145.98
C ALA A 6 -62.72 18.15 144.67
N ALA A 7 -63.17 19.42 144.74
CA ALA A 7 -63.44 20.22 143.54
C ALA A 7 -62.13 20.65 142.85
N LEU A 8 -61.07 20.95 143.60
CA LEU A 8 -59.75 21.27 143.05
C LEU A 8 -59.04 20.06 142.43
N GLU A 9 -59.20 18.86 143.01
CA GLU A 9 -58.68 17.63 142.42
C GLU A 9 -59.38 17.30 141.10
N ARG A 10 -60.72 17.40 141.03
CA ARG A 10 -61.47 17.26 139.77
C ARG A 10 -61.05 18.28 138.72
N LEU A 11 -60.92 19.55 139.09
CA LEU A 11 -60.45 20.60 138.16
C LEU A 11 -59.02 20.33 137.66
N ARG A 12 -58.16 19.71 138.48
CA ARG A 12 -56.80 19.33 138.09
C ARG A 12 -56.79 18.13 137.15
N GLU A 13 -57.64 17.14 137.41
CA GLU A 13 -57.87 16.00 136.52
C GLU A 13 -58.43 16.46 135.17
N ASP A 14 -59.47 17.30 135.16
CA ASP A 14 -60.06 17.92 133.97
C ASP A 14 -59.02 18.72 133.18
N HIS A 15 -58.10 19.44 133.86
CA HIS A 15 -57.03 20.18 133.21
C HIS A 15 -55.98 19.26 132.56
N VAL A 16 -55.61 18.16 133.23
CA VAL A 16 -54.69 17.16 132.67
C VAL A 16 -55.32 16.43 131.49
N GLU A 17 -56.60 16.09 131.57
CA GLU A 17 -57.37 15.50 130.47
C GLU A 17 -57.49 16.47 129.28
N SER A 18 -57.77 17.75 129.54
CA SER A 18 -57.78 18.79 128.52
C SER A 18 -56.40 18.97 127.86
N SER A 19 -55.31 18.90 128.62
CA SER A 19 -53.95 19.01 128.07
C SER A 19 -53.60 17.81 127.18
N ARG A 20 -53.94 16.58 127.60
CA ARG A 20 -53.73 15.37 126.80
C ARG A 20 -54.55 15.37 125.52
N LEU A 21 -55.80 15.84 125.58
CA LEU A 21 -56.64 15.99 124.39
C LEU A 21 -56.04 17.02 123.42
N LEU A 22 -55.52 18.14 123.93
CA LEU A 22 -54.86 19.15 123.10
C LEU A 22 -53.58 18.61 122.45
N GLU A 23 -52.76 17.84 123.17
CA GLU A 23 -51.57 17.17 122.61
C GLU A 23 -51.94 16.14 121.55
N ALA A 24 -52.99 15.33 121.78
CA ALA A 24 -53.50 14.39 120.78
C ALA A 24 -53.99 15.12 119.52
N ILE A 25 -54.76 16.20 119.68
CA ILE A 25 -55.22 17.04 118.56
C ILE A 25 -54.04 17.68 117.82
N GLN A 26 -53.00 18.14 118.53
CA GLN A 26 -51.81 18.70 117.90
C GLN A 26 -51.03 17.63 117.12
N SER A 27 -50.88 16.43 117.67
CA SER A 27 -50.26 15.29 117.00
C SER A 27 -51.03 14.86 115.76
N GLU A 28 -52.35 14.71 115.86
CA GLU A 28 -53.23 14.40 114.73
C GLU A 28 -53.21 15.49 113.67
N LYS A 29 -53.17 16.77 114.07
CA LYS A 29 -53.01 17.90 113.14
C LYS A 29 -51.68 17.82 112.40
N VAL A 30 -50.59 17.46 113.06
CA VAL A 30 -49.28 17.27 112.42
C VAL A 30 -49.30 16.06 111.49
N ALA A 31 -49.89 14.93 111.91
CA ALA A 31 -50.04 13.74 111.08
C ALA A 31 -50.90 14.02 109.84
N ALA A 32 -52.03 14.70 110.00
CA ALA A 32 -52.89 15.14 108.91
C ALA A 32 -52.18 16.12 107.97
N SER A 33 -51.41 17.08 108.51
CA SER A 33 -50.60 18.00 107.71
C SER A 33 -49.55 17.26 106.87
N ARG A 34 -48.86 16.27 107.45
CA ARG A 34 -47.91 15.41 106.73
C ARG A 34 -48.60 14.58 105.64
N ALA A 35 -49.73 13.96 105.93
CA ALA A 35 -50.52 13.21 104.94
C ALA A 35 -51.04 14.11 103.81
N LEU A 36 -51.49 15.33 104.13
CA LEU A 36 -51.89 16.33 103.13
C LEU A 36 -50.71 16.77 102.26
N SER A 37 -49.52 16.97 102.85
CA SER A 37 -48.31 17.27 102.11
C SER A 37 -47.92 16.14 101.15
N GLN A 38 -47.98 14.89 101.61
CA GLN A 38 -47.70 13.71 100.77
C GLN A 38 -48.72 13.58 99.63
N ASN A 39 -50.01 13.79 99.91
CA ASN A 39 -51.04 13.77 98.88
C ASN A 39 -50.85 14.89 97.83
N ARG A 40 -50.39 16.08 98.26
CA ARG A 40 -50.04 17.15 97.33
C ARG A 40 -48.86 16.77 96.44
N GLU A 41 -47.82 16.16 97.01
CA GLU A 41 -46.65 15.70 96.26
C GLU A 41 -47.00 14.58 95.28
N LEU A 42 -47.80 13.59 95.70
CA LEU A 42 -48.28 12.54 94.80
C LEU A 42 -49.14 13.09 93.66
N LYS A 43 -49.99 14.09 93.93
CA LYS A 43 -50.75 14.78 92.88
C LYS A 43 -49.83 15.49 91.89
N ARG A 44 -48.81 16.19 92.37
CA ARG A 44 -47.80 16.83 91.50
C ARG A 44 -47.09 15.81 90.62
N GLN A 45 -46.66 14.68 91.19
CA GLN A 45 -46.00 13.60 90.43
C GLN A 45 -46.95 12.98 89.39
N LEU A 46 -48.23 12.80 89.72
CA LEU A 46 -49.24 12.31 88.79
C LEU A 46 -49.50 13.31 87.65
N GLU A 47 -49.58 14.60 87.95
CA GLU A 47 -49.70 15.66 86.94
C GLU A 47 -48.48 15.68 86.01
N GLU A 48 -47.26 15.60 86.55
CA GLU A 48 -46.03 15.53 85.76
C GLU A 48 -45.99 14.28 84.86
N MET A 49 -46.39 13.11 85.39
CA MET A 49 -46.48 11.90 84.58
C MET A 49 -47.54 12.00 83.49
N GLN A 50 -48.69 12.63 83.77
CA GLN A 50 -49.73 12.87 82.76
C GLN A 50 -49.23 13.80 81.66
N ASP A 51 -48.55 14.89 82.02
CA ASP A 51 -47.97 15.82 81.05
C ASP A 51 -46.92 15.14 80.16
N VAL A 52 -46.03 14.34 80.74
CA VAL A 52 -45.03 13.56 79.98
C VAL A 52 -45.72 12.52 79.09
N PHE A 53 -46.76 11.85 79.58
CA PHE A 53 -47.50 10.87 78.80
C PHE A 53 -48.20 11.51 77.59
N VAL A 54 -48.84 12.66 77.79
CA VAL A 54 -49.49 13.41 76.70
C VAL A 54 -48.45 13.84 75.67
N LYS A 55 -47.31 14.40 76.11
CA LYS A 55 -46.21 14.78 75.21
C LYS A 55 -45.70 13.58 74.41
N LEU A 56 -45.37 12.48 75.08
CA LEU A 56 -44.88 11.26 74.41
C LEU A 56 -45.92 10.67 73.46
N SER A 57 -47.20 10.74 73.81
CA SER A 57 -48.29 10.27 72.94
C SER A 57 -48.42 11.15 71.68
N ASN A 58 -48.27 12.47 71.81
CA ASN A 58 -48.27 13.39 70.68
C ASN A 58 -47.03 13.20 69.81
N ASP A 59 -45.84 13.13 70.40
CA ASP A 59 -44.58 12.88 69.69
C ASP A 59 -44.63 11.54 68.94
N LYS A 60 -45.18 10.49 69.58
CA LYS A 60 -45.39 9.19 68.93
C LYS A 60 -46.34 9.31 67.75
N LEU A 61 -47.44 10.05 67.88
CA LEU A 61 -48.39 10.27 66.78
C LEU A 61 -47.69 10.97 65.62
N GLU A 62 -47.00 12.08 65.88
CA GLU A 62 -46.27 12.85 64.85
C GLU A 62 -45.22 11.99 64.14
N LEU A 63 -44.41 11.23 64.88
CA LEU A 63 -43.43 10.31 64.31
C LEU A 63 -44.09 9.22 63.46
N THR A 64 -45.24 8.68 63.88
CA THR A 64 -45.96 7.69 63.07
C THR A 64 -46.55 8.29 61.80
N GLU A 65 -47.06 9.52 61.84
CA GLU A 65 -47.54 10.22 60.65
C GLU A 65 -46.41 10.56 59.68
N GLN A 66 -45.27 11.01 60.19
CA GLN A 66 -44.08 11.24 59.37
C GLN A 66 -43.59 9.95 58.73
N LEU A 67 -43.50 8.86 59.50
CA LEU A 67 -43.12 7.55 58.98
C LEU A 67 -44.07 7.08 57.87
N GLN A 68 -45.38 7.26 58.05
CA GLN A 68 -46.37 6.91 57.01
C GLN A 68 -46.17 7.76 55.75
N LYS A 69 -45.96 9.08 55.89
CA LYS A 69 -45.68 9.97 54.75
C LYS A 69 -44.43 9.53 53.98
N GLU A 70 -43.33 9.28 54.68
CA GLU A 70 -42.09 8.80 54.05
C GLU A 70 -42.27 7.43 53.38
N GLN A 71 -43.05 6.52 53.99
CA GLN A 71 -43.39 5.23 53.36
C GLN A 71 -44.21 5.41 52.08
N HIS A 72 -45.15 6.36 52.05
CA HIS A 72 -45.92 6.67 50.85
C HIS A 72 -45.03 7.27 49.76
N VAL A 73 -44.18 8.25 50.10
CA VAL A 73 -43.22 8.84 49.14
C VAL A 73 -42.27 7.79 48.59
N THR A 74 -41.76 6.90 49.44
CA THR A 74 -40.85 5.81 49.01
C THR A 74 -41.54 4.87 48.02
N LYS A 75 -42.82 4.54 48.24
CA LYS A 75 -43.62 3.74 47.30
C LYS A 75 -43.81 4.46 45.97
N GLU A 76 -44.20 5.73 45.99
CA GLU A 76 -44.38 6.53 44.77
C GLU A 76 -43.07 6.67 43.97
N LEU A 77 -41.93 6.88 44.65
CA LEU A 77 -40.63 6.90 44.01
C LEU A 77 -40.26 5.53 43.42
N GLY A 78 -40.57 4.43 44.12
CA GLY A 78 -40.39 3.08 43.60
C GLY A 78 -41.22 2.80 42.35
N GLU A 79 -42.48 3.23 42.31
CA GLU A 79 -43.35 3.12 41.13
C GLU A 79 -42.83 3.95 39.95
N ARG A 80 -42.37 5.18 40.19
CA ARG A 80 -41.76 6.04 39.15
C ARG A 80 -40.46 5.45 38.60
N LEU A 81 -39.61 4.90 39.46
CA LEU A 81 -38.40 4.21 39.02
C LEU A 81 -38.74 2.99 38.17
N GLY A 82 -39.74 2.19 38.57
CA GLY A 82 -40.22 1.06 37.78
C GLY A 82 -40.70 1.48 36.39
N GLN A 83 -41.50 2.55 36.30
CA GLN A 83 -41.96 3.11 35.02
C GLN A 83 -40.78 3.54 34.14
N GLN A 84 -39.79 4.24 34.71
CA GLN A 84 -38.60 4.65 33.96
C GLN A 84 -37.75 3.45 33.50
N GLU A 85 -37.65 2.39 34.30
CA GLU A 85 -36.95 1.16 33.92
C GLU A 85 -37.65 0.42 32.77
N GLU A 86 -38.99 0.44 32.76
CA GLU A 86 -39.80 -0.11 31.66
C GLU A 86 -39.62 0.71 30.38
N GLU A 87 -39.75 2.04 30.44
CA GLU A 87 -39.49 2.93 29.30
C GLU A 87 -38.08 2.75 28.72
N LEU A 88 -37.06 2.65 29.58
CA LEU A 88 -35.69 2.38 29.15
C LEU A 88 -35.53 1.00 28.52
N ARG A 89 -36.27 -0.01 28.99
CA ARG A 89 -36.26 -1.35 28.39
C ARG A 89 -36.91 -1.31 27.00
N GLU A 90 -38.06 -0.66 26.86
CA GLU A 90 -38.73 -0.47 25.57
C GLU A 90 -37.87 0.28 24.56
N LEU A 91 -37.21 1.37 24.99
CA LEU A 91 -36.31 2.13 24.13
C LEU A 91 -35.09 1.30 23.68
N ARG A 92 -34.54 0.44 24.56
CA ARG A 92 -33.46 -0.49 24.19
C ARG A 92 -33.93 -1.52 23.17
N ASP A 93 -35.12 -2.09 23.33
CA ASP A 93 -35.68 -3.04 22.38
C ASP A 93 -35.95 -2.38 21.02
N GLN A 94 -36.47 -1.15 21.02
CA GLN A 94 -36.63 -0.34 19.81
C GLN A 94 -35.28 -0.04 19.15
N LEU A 95 -34.25 0.28 19.93
CA LEU A 95 -32.91 0.51 19.40
C LEU A 95 -32.34 -0.76 18.76
N ALA A 96 -32.42 -1.91 19.44
CA ALA A 96 -31.94 -3.19 18.92
C ALA A 96 -32.65 -3.59 17.61
N THR A 97 -33.97 -3.37 17.52
CA THR A 97 -34.71 -3.61 16.27
C THR A 97 -34.30 -2.66 15.16
N LYS A 98 -34.03 -1.38 15.47
CA LYS A 98 -33.54 -0.40 14.50
C LYS A 98 -32.11 -0.70 14.04
N GLU A 99 -31.23 -1.10 14.94
CA GLU A 99 -29.87 -1.56 14.61
C GLU A 99 -29.92 -2.78 13.68
N GLY A 100 -30.80 -3.75 13.94
CA GLY A 100 -31.03 -4.88 13.04
C GLY A 100 -31.53 -4.46 11.65
N GLN A 101 -32.42 -3.47 11.57
CA GLN A 101 -32.90 -2.91 10.29
C GLN A 101 -31.77 -2.23 9.52
N VAL A 102 -30.93 -1.43 10.18
CA VAL A 102 -29.78 -0.76 9.57
C VAL A 102 -28.78 -1.77 9.04
N GLN A 103 -28.42 -2.78 9.84
CA GLN A 103 -27.53 -3.86 9.40
C GLN A 103 -28.10 -4.61 8.19
N GLY A 104 -29.42 -4.87 8.17
CA GLY A 104 -30.09 -5.47 7.01
C GLY A 104 -29.97 -4.61 5.75
N LEU A 105 -30.18 -3.29 5.87
CA LEU A 105 -30.04 -2.35 4.75
C LEU A 105 -28.58 -2.23 4.28
N GLU A 106 -27.61 -2.23 5.19
CA GLU A 106 -26.18 -2.22 4.87
C GLU A 106 -25.76 -3.48 4.11
N GLN A 107 -26.26 -4.66 4.52
CA GLN A 107 -26.02 -5.91 3.81
C GLN A 107 -26.62 -5.89 2.40
N LEU A 108 -27.85 -5.38 2.25
CA LEU A 108 -28.49 -5.22 0.94
C LEU A 108 -27.70 -4.26 0.04
N SER A 109 -27.34 -3.09 0.57
CA SER A 109 -26.52 -2.10 -0.13
C SER A 109 -25.17 -2.69 -0.53
N SER A 110 -24.50 -3.43 0.35
CA SER A 110 -23.24 -4.11 0.05
C SER A 110 -23.39 -5.13 -1.08
N ARG A 111 -24.50 -5.88 -1.09
CA ARG A 111 -24.82 -6.83 -2.16
C ARG A 111 -25.06 -6.11 -3.49
N GLU A 112 -25.80 -5.01 -3.48
CA GLU A 112 -26.04 -4.17 -4.66
C GLU A 112 -24.75 -3.55 -5.19
N HIS A 113 -23.88 -3.03 -4.34
CA HIS A 113 -22.57 -2.51 -4.72
C HIS A 113 -21.70 -3.59 -5.37
N TYR A 114 -21.69 -4.80 -4.81
CA TYR A 114 -20.97 -5.92 -5.40
C TYR A 114 -21.52 -6.30 -6.79
N GLN A 115 -22.84 -6.36 -6.93
CA GLN A 115 -23.49 -6.62 -8.22
C GLN A 115 -23.19 -5.51 -9.24
N GLN A 116 -23.26 -4.24 -8.84
CA GLN A 116 -22.91 -3.11 -9.70
C GLN A 116 -21.44 -3.13 -10.12
N SER A 117 -20.53 -3.45 -9.19
CA SER A 117 -19.09 -3.59 -9.48
C SER A 117 -18.83 -4.67 -10.53
N GLN A 118 -19.45 -5.85 -10.39
CA GLN A 118 -19.33 -6.91 -11.39
C GLN A 118 -19.87 -6.49 -12.77
N LEU A 119 -21.01 -5.79 -12.81
CA LEU A 119 -21.57 -5.29 -14.06
C LEU A 119 -20.66 -4.23 -14.69
N ALA A 120 -20.09 -3.33 -13.90
CA ALA A 120 -19.16 -2.31 -14.36
C ALA A 120 -17.89 -2.93 -14.96
N ASP A 121 -17.35 -3.98 -14.34
CA ASP A 121 -16.20 -4.71 -14.88
C ASP A 121 -16.52 -5.40 -16.21
N ARG A 122 -17.69 -6.05 -16.32
CA ARG A 122 -18.15 -6.62 -17.59
C ARG A 122 -18.28 -5.57 -18.68
N VAL A 123 -18.85 -4.41 -18.36
CA VAL A 123 -18.97 -3.29 -19.31
C VAL A 123 -17.59 -2.80 -19.75
N ARG A 124 -16.63 -2.65 -18.81
CA ARG A 124 -15.24 -2.28 -19.16
C ARG A 124 -14.58 -3.30 -20.08
N HIS A 125 -14.78 -4.61 -19.84
CA HIS A 125 -14.28 -5.65 -20.72
C HIS A 125 -14.86 -5.56 -22.14
N TYR A 126 -16.18 -5.39 -22.27
CA TYR A 126 -16.81 -5.22 -23.58
C TYR A 126 -16.37 -3.93 -24.29
N GLN A 127 -16.20 -2.83 -23.56
CA GLN A 127 -15.68 -1.58 -24.13
C GLN A 127 -14.27 -1.74 -24.69
N ALA A 128 -13.37 -2.38 -23.93
CA ALA A 128 -12.02 -2.67 -24.40
C ALA A 128 -12.02 -3.61 -25.61
N GLN A 129 -12.90 -4.61 -25.61
CA GLN A 129 -13.07 -5.51 -26.75
C GLN A 129 -13.55 -4.76 -28.00
N CYS A 130 -14.55 -3.88 -27.87
CA CYS A 130 -15.05 -3.02 -28.96
C CYS A 130 -13.91 -2.19 -29.58
N GLN A 131 -13.11 -1.52 -28.75
CA GLN A 131 -11.94 -0.74 -29.20
C GLN A 131 -10.95 -1.59 -29.99
N LEU A 132 -10.65 -2.80 -29.53
CA LEU A 132 -9.75 -3.71 -30.24
C LEU A 132 -10.32 -4.10 -31.62
N THR A 133 -11.61 -4.46 -31.68
CA THR A 133 -12.29 -4.74 -32.96
C THR A 133 -12.28 -3.54 -33.91
N GLU A 134 -12.45 -2.30 -33.41
CA GLU A 134 -12.37 -1.10 -34.24
C GLU A 134 -10.97 -0.90 -34.83
N ILE A 135 -9.92 -1.10 -34.04
CA ILE A 135 -8.53 -1.05 -34.51
C ILE A 135 -8.29 -2.11 -35.58
N LEU A 136 -8.68 -3.37 -35.33
CA LEU A 136 -8.52 -4.46 -36.30
C LEU A 136 -9.29 -4.20 -37.60
N GLN A 137 -10.49 -3.62 -37.53
CA GLN A 137 -11.25 -3.21 -38.73
C GLN A 137 -10.54 -2.10 -39.51
N GLN A 138 -9.95 -1.11 -38.82
CA GLN A 138 -9.17 -0.06 -39.47
C GLN A 138 -7.91 -0.62 -40.15
N GLU A 139 -7.17 -1.49 -39.47
CA GLU A 139 -5.99 -2.15 -40.05
C GLU A 139 -6.36 -3.01 -41.26
N LEU A 140 -7.47 -3.73 -41.18
CA LEU A 140 -8.01 -4.51 -42.29
C LEU A 140 -8.36 -3.60 -43.49
N ALA A 141 -9.06 -2.49 -43.26
CA ALA A 141 -9.41 -1.54 -44.30
C ALA A 141 -8.17 -0.91 -44.95
N GLN A 142 -7.15 -0.57 -44.15
CA GLN A 142 -5.87 -0.07 -44.67
C GLN A 142 -5.14 -1.12 -45.51
N ALA A 143 -5.09 -2.37 -45.05
CA ALA A 143 -4.50 -3.48 -45.79
C ALA A 143 -5.24 -3.74 -47.11
N GLN A 144 -6.58 -3.68 -47.11
CA GLN A 144 -7.40 -3.79 -48.31
C GLN A 144 -7.13 -2.64 -49.30
N ALA A 145 -7.07 -1.39 -48.82
CA ALA A 145 -6.74 -0.24 -49.67
C ALA A 145 -5.35 -0.36 -50.31
N ARG A 146 -4.35 -0.79 -49.53
CA ARG A 146 -2.99 -1.05 -50.01
C ARG A 146 -2.96 -2.17 -51.06
N THR A 147 -3.72 -3.25 -50.83
CA THR A 147 -3.85 -4.35 -51.78
C THR A 147 -4.49 -3.87 -53.07
N ASN A 148 -5.58 -3.09 -53.00
CA ASN A 148 -6.23 -2.52 -54.18
C ASN A 148 -5.28 -1.61 -54.98
N ALA A 149 -4.49 -0.77 -54.30
CA ALA A 149 -3.48 0.07 -54.95
C ALA A 149 -2.37 -0.76 -55.64
N LEU A 150 -1.90 -1.84 -54.99
CA LEU A 150 -0.95 -2.76 -55.60
C LEU A 150 -1.59 -3.53 -56.77
N VAL A 151 -2.87 -3.87 -56.70
CA VAL A 151 -3.61 -4.53 -57.79
C VAL A 151 -3.77 -3.58 -58.98
N THR A 152 -4.12 -2.31 -58.77
CA THR A 152 -4.20 -1.32 -59.85
C THR A 152 -2.83 -1.11 -60.47
N GLN A 153 -1.78 -0.94 -59.65
CA GLN A 153 -0.41 -0.79 -60.13
C GLN A 153 0.06 -2.05 -60.91
N ASN A 154 -0.28 -3.25 -60.44
CA ASN A 154 -0.03 -4.48 -61.18
C ASN A 154 -0.82 -4.54 -62.49
N SER A 155 -2.06 -4.05 -62.52
CA SER A 155 -2.87 -3.99 -63.74
C SER A 155 -2.27 -3.03 -64.76
N ASP A 156 -1.76 -1.87 -64.31
CA ASP A 156 -1.11 -0.87 -65.15
C ASP A 156 0.24 -1.39 -65.65
N LEU A 157 1.03 -2.03 -64.78
CA LEU A 157 2.25 -2.72 -65.17
C LEU A 157 1.98 -3.86 -66.15
N ARG A 158 0.90 -4.63 -65.97
CA ARG A 158 0.48 -5.66 -66.93
C ARG A 158 0.05 -5.06 -68.26
N LYS A 159 -0.64 -3.92 -68.29
CA LYS A 159 -0.97 -3.21 -69.54
C LYS A 159 0.31 -2.71 -70.23
N ALA A 160 1.21 -2.07 -69.50
CA ALA A 160 2.49 -1.61 -70.04
C ALA A 160 3.39 -2.78 -70.51
N LEU A 161 3.37 -3.90 -69.78
CA LEU A 161 4.02 -5.14 -70.19
C LEU A 161 3.31 -5.80 -71.37
N ALA A 162 1.98 -5.70 -71.49
CA ALA A 162 1.24 -6.18 -72.65
C ALA A 162 1.46 -5.30 -73.88
N GLU A 163 1.65 -3.99 -73.72
CA GLU A 163 2.08 -3.08 -74.78
C GLU A 163 3.51 -3.38 -75.21
N LYS A 164 4.43 -3.57 -74.25
CA LYS A 164 5.79 -4.05 -74.51
C LYS A 164 5.84 -5.47 -75.06
N ALA A 165 4.91 -6.34 -74.66
CA ALA A 165 4.77 -7.70 -75.17
C ALA A 165 4.05 -7.69 -76.50
N GLN A 166 3.20 -6.73 -76.85
CA GLN A 166 2.71 -6.54 -78.21
C GLN A 166 3.88 -6.12 -79.12
N MET A 167 4.85 -5.38 -78.56
CA MET A 167 6.15 -5.11 -79.19
C MET A 167 7.16 -6.28 -79.12
N ALA A 168 6.96 -7.23 -78.20
CA ALA A 168 7.77 -8.44 -78.04
C ALA A 168 7.01 -9.71 -78.45
N VAL A 169 5.86 -9.60 -79.12
CA VAL A 169 5.15 -10.70 -79.79
C VAL A 169 5.78 -10.92 -81.17
N ASP A 170 6.78 -10.10 -81.51
CA ASP A 170 7.91 -10.50 -82.34
C ASP A 170 8.89 -11.48 -81.64
N VAL A 171 8.81 -11.72 -80.32
CA VAL A 171 9.73 -12.61 -79.57
C VAL A 171 9.11 -13.22 -78.27
N GLN A 172 8.35 -14.30 -78.46
CA GLN A 172 8.44 -15.60 -77.77
C GLN A 172 8.07 -15.84 -76.27
N GLU A 173 7.39 -16.99 -76.11
CA GLU A 173 6.92 -17.73 -74.93
C GLU A 173 7.95 -17.89 -73.79
N LYS A 174 7.49 -17.73 -72.53
CA LYS A 174 7.88 -18.51 -71.31
C LYS A 174 7.42 -17.79 -70.03
N ASP A 175 6.35 -18.27 -69.39
CA ASP A 175 6.22 -18.26 -67.90
C ASP A 175 4.90 -18.94 -67.43
N SER A 176 4.65 -20.15 -67.93
CA SER A 176 3.49 -20.97 -67.51
C SER A 176 3.56 -21.45 -66.06
N SER A 177 4.72 -21.38 -65.41
CA SER A 177 4.93 -21.95 -64.07
C SER A 177 4.39 -21.06 -62.94
N LYS A 178 4.54 -19.73 -63.04
CA LYS A 178 4.13 -18.77 -61.99
C LYS A 178 2.60 -18.66 -61.85
N VAL A 179 1.87 -18.89 -62.94
CA VAL A 179 0.40 -18.92 -62.94
C VAL A 179 -0.11 -20.15 -62.20
N HIS A 180 0.58 -21.28 -62.34
CA HIS A 180 0.22 -22.52 -61.64
C HIS A 180 0.41 -22.40 -60.13
N ASP A 181 1.51 -21.78 -59.68
CA ASP A 181 1.77 -21.56 -58.25
C ASP A 181 0.75 -20.61 -57.59
N LEU A 182 0.31 -19.57 -58.31
CA LEU A 182 -0.70 -18.64 -57.81
C LEU A 182 -2.08 -19.30 -57.69
N VAL A 183 -2.46 -20.12 -58.67
CA VAL A 183 -3.71 -20.90 -58.63
C VAL A 183 -3.67 -21.92 -57.49
N ALA A 184 -2.53 -22.57 -57.25
CA ALA A 184 -2.36 -23.47 -56.11
C ALA A 184 -2.51 -22.74 -54.77
N SER A 185 -1.95 -21.54 -54.63
CA SER A 185 -2.06 -20.71 -53.41
C SER A 185 -3.49 -20.22 -53.14
N LEU A 186 -4.20 -19.78 -54.18
CA LEU A 186 -5.61 -19.39 -54.06
C LEU A 186 -6.50 -20.59 -53.72
N SER A 187 -6.26 -21.75 -54.33
CA SER A 187 -7.00 -22.98 -54.04
C SER A 187 -6.78 -23.44 -52.60
N ALA A 188 -5.58 -23.29 -52.05
CA ALA A 188 -5.28 -23.58 -50.65
C ALA A 188 -6.00 -22.60 -49.68
N SER A 189 -6.08 -21.31 -50.03
CA SER A 189 -6.81 -20.32 -49.22
C SER A 189 -8.32 -20.58 -49.21
N VAL A 190 -8.89 -20.99 -50.35
CA VAL A 190 -10.32 -21.37 -50.43
C VAL A 190 -10.60 -22.59 -49.57
N GLN A 191 -9.76 -23.63 -49.65
CA GLN A 191 -9.90 -24.81 -48.79
C GLN A 191 -9.81 -24.47 -47.30
N GLN A 192 -8.94 -23.53 -46.92
CA GLN A 192 -8.83 -23.10 -45.53
C GLN A 192 -10.09 -22.36 -45.04
N LEU A 193 -10.64 -21.45 -45.85
CA LEU A 193 -11.89 -20.76 -45.51
C LEU A 193 -13.09 -21.70 -45.44
N GLU A 194 -13.13 -22.74 -46.28
CA GLU A 194 -14.15 -23.79 -46.21
C GLU A 194 -14.06 -24.58 -44.90
N LEU A 195 -12.83 -24.88 -44.44
CA LEU A 195 -12.58 -25.57 -43.18
C LEU A 195 -12.97 -24.72 -41.97
N GLU A 196 -12.66 -23.42 -41.99
CA GLU A 196 -13.06 -22.46 -40.95
C GLU A 196 -14.59 -22.28 -40.89
N ARG A 197 -15.27 -22.23 -42.05
CA ARG A 197 -16.74 -22.22 -42.12
C ARG A 197 -17.32 -23.49 -41.49
N ASP A 198 -16.80 -24.67 -41.85
CA ASP A 198 -17.34 -25.94 -41.35
C ASP A 198 -17.14 -26.07 -39.84
N GLN A 199 -16.03 -25.56 -39.30
CA GLN A 199 -15.79 -25.45 -37.86
C GLN A 199 -16.80 -24.53 -37.16
N LEU A 200 -17.09 -23.35 -37.73
CA LEU A 200 -18.08 -22.43 -37.16
C LEU A 200 -19.50 -23.00 -37.19
N VAL A 201 -19.86 -23.73 -38.24
CA VAL A 201 -21.16 -24.43 -38.33
C VAL A 201 -21.27 -25.49 -37.24
N HIS A 202 -20.21 -26.29 -37.03
CA HIS A 202 -20.20 -27.31 -35.98
C HIS A 202 -20.35 -26.70 -34.57
N GLN A 203 -19.69 -25.56 -34.32
CA GLN A 203 -19.83 -24.83 -33.04
C GLN A 203 -21.24 -24.31 -32.82
N LEU A 204 -21.92 -23.83 -33.87
CA LEU A 204 -23.30 -23.36 -33.76
C LEU A 204 -24.27 -24.51 -33.48
N ASP A 205 -24.06 -25.69 -34.07
CA ASP A 205 -24.88 -26.87 -33.80
C ASP A 205 -24.64 -27.44 -32.39
N GLU A 206 -23.41 -27.41 -31.89
CA GLU A 206 -23.12 -27.72 -30.48
C GLU A 206 -23.83 -26.77 -29.52
N GLN A 207 -23.82 -25.47 -29.79
CA GLN A 207 -24.56 -24.51 -28.95
C GLN A 207 -26.08 -24.72 -29.02
N ARG A 208 -26.61 -25.10 -30.18
CA ARG A 208 -28.04 -25.41 -30.32
C ARG A 208 -28.44 -26.62 -29.50
N THR A 209 -27.68 -27.71 -29.59
CA THR A 209 -27.96 -28.93 -28.80
C THR A 209 -27.86 -28.69 -27.30
N GLN A 210 -26.90 -27.87 -26.85
CA GLN A 210 -26.81 -27.45 -25.44
C GLN A 210 -28.05 -26.65 -24.99
N ARG A 211 -28.53 -25.73 -25.84
CA ARG A 211 -29.74 -24.95 -25.55
C ARG A 211 -30.98 -25.83 -25.48
N GLU A 212 -31.13 -26.80 -26.39
CA GLU A 212 -32.23 -27.76 -26.39
C GLU A 212 -32.21 -28.62 -25.12
N SER A 213 -31.05 -29.15 -24.73
CA SER A 213 -30.89 -29.93 -23.49
C SER A 213 -31.29 -29.12 -22.24
N LEU A 214 -30.90 -27.85 -22.15
CA LEU A 214 -31.30 -26.98 -21.04
C LEU A 214 -32.80 -26.69 -21.06
N GLN A 215 -33.39 -26.54 -22.24
CA GLN A 215 -34.82 -26.31 -22.39
C GLN A 215 -35.64 -27.54 -21.97
N ASP A 216 -35.16 -28.75 -22.30
CA ASP A 216 -35.77 -30.01 -21.86
C ASP A 216 -35.67 -30.20 -20.34
N GLN A 217 -34.51 -29.88 -19.74
CA GLN A 217 -34.36 -29.91 -18.28
C GLN A 217 -35.34 -28.96 -17.58
N LEU A 218 -35.51 -27.74 -18.11
CA LEU A 218 -36.47 -26.79 -17.55
C LEU A 218 -37.93 -27.26 -17.71
N PHE A 219 -38.24 -27.98 -18.78
CA PHE A 219 -39.57 -28.56 -18.99
C PHE A 219 -39.87 -29.68 -17.99
N GLU A 220 -38.91 -30.58 -17.76
CA GLU A 220 -39.02 -31.63 -16.75
C GLU A 220 -39.18 -31.04 -15.34
N PHE A 221 -38.42 -30.00 -14.99
CA PHE A 221 -38.57 -29.32 -13.69
C PHE A 221 -39.97 -28.74 -13.50
N LYS A 222 -40.51 -28.05 -14.52
CA LYS A 222 -41.88 -27.49 -14.46
C LYS A 222 -42.95 -28.58 -14.34
N LYS A 223 -42.77 -29.70 -15.04
CA LYS A 223 -43.68 -30.84 -14.94
C LYS A 223 -43.68 -31.46 -13.54
N THR A 224 -42.50 -31.60 -12.93
CA THR A 224 -42.41 -32.09 -11.54
C THR A 224 -43.02 -31.12 -10.53
N GLU A 225 -42.93 -29.81 -10.79
CA GLU A 225 -43.55 -28.77 -9.98
C GLU A 225 -45.09 -28.81 -10.09
N GLU A 226 -45.64 -28.99 -11.29
CA GLU A 226 -47.08 -29.16 -11.51
C GLU A 226 -47.63 -30.47 -10.91
N GLU A 227 -46.87 -31.57 -10.99
CA GLU A 227 -47.23 -32.84 -10.35
C GLU A 227 -47.27 -32.72 -8.82
N LEU A 228 -46.34 -31.97 -8.20
CA LEU A 228 -46.33 -31.70 -6.77
C LEU A 228 -47.50 -30.81 -6.30
N LEU A 229 -47.90 -29.83 -7.10
CA LEU A 229 -49.03 -28.92 -6.82
C LEU A 229 -50.40 -29.62 -6.95
N SER A 230 -50.49 -30.70 -7.75
CA SER A 230 -51.74 -31.46 -7.89
C SER A 230 -52.11 -32.31 -6.67
N HIS A 231 -51.17 -32.58 -5.77
CA HIS A 231 -51.34 -33.45 -4.59
C HIS A 231 -51.71 -32.70 -3.29
N GLU A 232 -52.07 -31.42 -3.35
CA GLU A 232 -52.46 -30.61 -2.18
C GLU A 232 -53.77 -31.08 -1.48
N GLN A 233 -54.47 -32.09 -2.01
CA GLN A 233 -55.73 -32.59 -1.46
C GLN A 233 -55.68 -34.00 -0.83
N GLU A 234 -54.53 -34.68 -0.83
CA GLU A 234 -54.37 -35.93 -0.08
C GLU A 234 -53.64 -35.67 1.25
N GLU A 235 -54.27 -36.04 2.37
CA GLU A 235 -53.65 -36.03 3.70
C GLU A 235 -52.28 -36.72 3.61
N VAL A 236 -51.21 -35.95 3.84
CA VAL A 236 -49.83 -36.44 3.78
C VAL A 236 -49.72 -37.65 4.72
N THR A 237 -49.56 -38.83 4.13
CA THR A 237 -49.38 -40.07 4.90
C THR A 237 -48.23 -39.90 5.89
N ARG A 238 -48.36 -40.46 7.09
CA ARG A 238 -47.34 -40.37 8.15
C ARG A 238 -45.94 -40.78 7.67
N GLU A 239 -45.88 -41.69 6.68
CA GLU A 239 -44.66 -42.11 6.01
C GLU A 239 -44.08 -41.05 5.06
N GLY A 240 -44.93 -40.34 4.31
CA GLY A 240 -44.55 -39.21 3.46
C GLY A 240 -43.95 -38.06 4.28
N TYR A 241 -44.60 -37.71 5.40
CA TYR A 241 -44.08 -36.71 6.33
C TYR A 241 -42.71 -37.11 6.91
N ALA A 242 -42.52 -38.39 7.25
CA ALA A 242 -41.24 -38.90 7.74
C ALA A 242 -40.14 -38.85 6.67
N LYS A 243 -40.45 -39.14 5.40
CA LYS A 243 -39.51 -39.01 4.28
C LYS A 243 -39.11 -37.56 4.05
N LEU A 244 -40.09 -36.65 4.02
CA LEU A 244 -39.86 -35.21 3.88
C LEU A 244 -39.00 -34.66 5.03
N LYS A 245 -39.30 -35.06 6.28
CA LYS A 245 -38.49 -34.68 7.45
C LYS A 245 -37.04 -35.15 7.34
N ARG A 246 -36.80 -36.38 6.86
CA ARG A 246 -35.42 -36.87 6.62
C ARG A 246 -34.72 -36.10 5.50
N ALA A 247 -35.43 -35.77 4.42
CA ALA A 247 -34.88 -34.97 3.33
C ALA A 247 -34.52 -33.55 3.80
N MET A 248 -35.37 -32.92 4.62
CA MET A 248 -35.08 -31.62 5.24
C MET A 248 -33.87 -31.70 6.17
N GLN A 249 -33.75 -32.74 7.01
CA GLN A 249 -32.57 -32.94 7.86
C GLN A 249 -31.28 -33.11 7.04
N GLN A 250 -31.31 -33.92 5.98
CA GLN A 250 -30.15 -34.07 5.10
C GLN A 250 -29.77 -32.76 4.39
N LEU A 251 -30.77 -31.95 4.04
CA LEU A 251 -30.54 -30.64 3.45
C LEU A 251 -29.94 -29.68 4.48
N GLU A 252 -30.45 -29.65 5.71
CA GLU A 252 -29.89 -28.88 6.82
C GLU A 252 -28.44 -29.26 7.12
N ASP A 253 -28.13 -30.56 7.17
CA ASP A 253 -26.77 -31.05 7.40
C ASP A 253 -25.82 -30.65 6.26
N ARG A 254 -26.28 -30.75 5.00
CA ARG A 254 -25.53 -30.27 3.84
C ARG A 254 -25.30 -28.77 3.89
N PHE A 255 -26.32 -27.98 4.25
CA PHE A 255 -26.18 -26.53 4.39
C PHE A 255 -25.17 -26.16 5.46
N LYS A 256 -25.21 -26.82 6.63
CA LYS A 256 -24.23 -26.63 7.70
C LYS A 256 -22.81 -26.96 7.22
N ALA A 257 -22.64 -28.11 6.57
CA ALA A 257 -21.33 -28.51 6.02
C ALA A 257 -20.80 -27.51 4.98
N THR A 258 -21.67 -27.02 4.07
CA THR A 258 -21.27 -25.99 3.10
C THR A 258 -20.95 -24.65 3.76
N MET A 259 -21.67 -24.26 4.80
CA MET A 259 -21.39 -23.02 5.54
C MET A 259 -20.05 -23.10 6.28
N GLU A 260 -19.74 -24.26 6.87
CA GLU A 260 -18.45 -24.51 7.49
C GLU A 260 -17.31 -24.50 6.46
N GLN A 261 -17.52 -25.09 5.28
CA GLN A 261 -16.57 -24.99 4.16
C GLN A 261 -16.38 -23.54 3.69
N ILE A 262 -17.45 -22.75 3.59
CA ILE A 262 -17.36 -21.33 3.22
C ILE A 262 -16.57 -20.54 4.27
N ALA A 263 -16.79 -20.80 5.57
CA ALA A 263 -16.04 -20.18 6.64
C ALA A 263 -14.55 -20.54 6.55
N ASN A 264 -14.21 -21.82 6.40
CA ASN A 264 -12.83 -22.29 6.27
C ASN A 264 -12.14 -21.69 5.02
N LEU A 265 -12.83 -21.64 3.88
CA LEU A 265 -12.32 -21.01 2.66
C LEU A 265 -12.14 -19.50 2.82
N SER A 266 -13.03 -18.84 3.55
CA SER A 266 -12.89 -17.42 3.88
C SER A 266 -11.65 -17.15 4.73
N ASP A 267 -11.40 -17.97 5.74
CA ASP A 267 -10.21 -17.85 6.59
C ASP A 267 -8.92 -18.11 5.80
N GLN A 268 -8.91 -19.14 4.94
CA GLN A 268 -7.78 -19.41 4.05
C GLN A 268 -7.54 -18.26 3.07
N LYS A 269 -8.61 -17.66 2.53
CA LYS A 269 -8.52 -16.49 1.66
C LYS A 269 -7.88 -15.32 2.40
N GLN A 270 -8.32 -15.01 3.62
CA GLN A 270 -7.73 -13.94 4.43
C GLN A 270 -6.24 -14.18 4.70
N GLN A 271 -5.86 -15.41 5.02
CA GLN A 271 -4.45 -15.79 5.19
C GLN A 271 -3.63 -15.56 3.92
N LEU A 272 -4.17 -15.94 2.76
CA LEU A 272 -3.50 -15.71 1.48
C LEU A 272 -3.42 -14.21 1.14
N GLU A 273 -4.44 -13.42 1.44
CA GLU A 273 -4.41 -11.96 1.25
C GLU A 273 -3.34 -11.31 2.13
N HIS A 274 -3.20 -11.73 3.38
CA HIS A 274 -2.11 -11.28 4.26
C HIS A 274 -0.73 -11.66 3.71
N LEU A 275 -0.56 -12.88 3.19
CA LEU A 275 0.69 -13.32 2.59
C LEU A 275 1.02 -12.52 1.33
N VAL A 276 0.05 -12.27 0.46
CA VAL A 276 0.23 -11.43 -0.74
C VAL A 276 0.65 -10.02 -0.35
N THR A 277 0.03 -9.44 0.68
CA THR A 277 0.40 -8.11 1.19
C THR A 277 1.84 -8.09 1.69
N GLN A 278 2.29 -9.15 2.39
CA GLN A 278 3.68 -9.26 2.83
C GLN A 278 4.65 -9.40 1.65
N LEU A 279 4.35 -10.28 0.69
CA LEU A 279 5.18 -10.48 -0.50
C LEU A 279 5.28 -9.22 -1.36
N GLN A 280 4.22 -8.41 -1.41
CA GLN A 280 4.26 -7.09 -2.05
C GLN A 280 5.24 -6.16 -1.33
N GLY A 281 5.17 -6.07 -0.01
CA GLY A 281 6.14 -5.29 0.77
C GLY A 281 7.59 -5.76 0.58
N GLU A 282 7.82 -7.08 0.55
CA GLU A 282 9.14 -7.64 0.24
C GLU A 282 9.58 -7.28 -1.19
N THR A 283 8.68 -7.34 -2.17
CA THR A 283 8.96 -6.97 -3.57
C THR A 283 9.31 -5.48 -3.70
N ASP A 284 8.61 -4.60 -2.98
CA ASP A 284 8.90 -3.17 -2.96
C ASP A 284 10.30 -2.88 -2.39
N THR A 285 10.67 -3.56 -1.29
CA THR A 285 12.03 -3.41 -0.74
C THR A 285 13.10 -3.92 -1.71
N ILE A 286 12.85 -5.01 -2.43
CA ILE A 286 13.76 -5.51 -3.47
C ILE A 286 13.89 -4.49 -4.61
N ALA A 287 12.80 -3.84 -5.00
CA ALA A 287 12.83 -2.79 -6.01
C ALA A 287 13.70 -1.59 -5.59
N ASP A 288 13.62 -1.17 -4.32
CA ASP A 288 14.49 -0.13 -3.76
C ASP A 288 15.97 -0.53 -3.82
N TYR A 289 16.30 -1.78 -3.47
CA TYR A 289 17.67 -2.31 -3.60
C TYR A 289 18.16 -2.30 -5.06
N ILE A 290 17.30 -2.67 -6.02
CA ILE A 290 17.65 -2.62 -7.43
C ILE A 290 17.93 -1.17 -7.85
N ALA A 291 17.09 -0.22 -7.45
CA ALA A 291 17.30 1.20 -7.75
C ALA A 291 18.63 1.72 -7.17
N LEU A 292 18.92 1.41 -5.90
CA LEU A 292 20.19 1.77 -5.25
C LEU A 292 21.39 1.15 -5.99
N TYR A 293 21.30 -0.13 -6.35
CA TYR A 293 22.35 -0.82 -7.10
C TYR A 293 22.56 -0.19 -8.49
N GLN A 294 21.49 0.19 -9.20
CA GLN A 294 21.59 0.86 -10.49
C GLN A 294 22.30 2.21 -10.38
N VAL A 295 21.95 3.01 -9.37
CA VAL A 295 22.60 4.30 -9.08
C VAL A 295 24.09 4.09 -8.77
N GLN A 296 24.42 3.15 -7.88
CA GLN A 296 25.80 2.84 -7.52
C GLN A 296 26.61 2.37 -8.75
N ARG A 297 26.03 1.51 -9.59
CA ARG A 297 26.65 1.06 -10.85
C ARG A 297 26.80 2.19 -11.85
N GLY A 298 25.91 3.18 -11.85
CA GLY A 298 26.02 4.40 -12.64
C GLY A 298 27.22 5.25 -12.22
N ILE A 299 27.38 5.48 -10.92
CA ILE A 299 28.52 6.23 -10.37
C ILE A 299 29.85 5.54 -10.70
N MET A 300 29.93 4.21 -10.55
CA MET A 300 31.15 3.46 -10.87
C MET A 300 31.51 3.53 -12.35
N ARG A 301 30.53 3.44 -13.26
CA ARG A 301 30.75 3.63 -14.70
C ARG A 301 31.24 5.03 -15.03
N LYS A 302 30.68 6.07 -14.38
CA LYS A 302 31.11 7.46 -14.58
C LYS A 302 32.57 7.66 -14.15
N ARG A 303 32.95 7.15 -12.97
CA ARG A 303 34.34 7.21 -12.49
C ARG A 303 35.32 6.43 -13.37
N ALA A 304 34.89 5.29 -13.91
CA ALA A 304 35.71 4.53 -14.85
C ALA A 304 35.93 5.33 -16.15
N ALA A 305 34.87 5.90 -16.72
CA ALA A 305 34.97 6.75 -17.90
C ALA A 305 35.88 7.98 -17.67
N GLU A 306 35.73 8.69 -16.54
CA GLU A 306 36.61 9.82 -16.19
C GLU A 306 38.09 9.41 -16.08
N LYS A 307 38.37 8.20 -15.57
CA LYS A 307 39.74 7.65 -15.53
C LYS A 307 40.25 7.29 -16.91
N ASP A 308 39.43 6.67 -17.74
CA ASP A 308 39.80 6.29 -19.11
C ASP A 308 40.07 7.53 -19.97
N ASP A 309 39.27 8.59 -19.81
CA ASP A 309 39.48 9.89 -20.44
C ASP A 309 40.81 10.52 -20.00
N TYR A 310 41.11 10.49 -18.69
CA TYR A 310 42.37 10.99 -18.15
C TYR A 310 43.59 10.18 -18.66
N ILE A 311 43.50 8.85 -18.68
CA ILE A 311 44.55 7.99 -19.25
C ILE A 311 44.74 8.28 -20.74
N SER A 312 43.64 8.48 -21.48
CA SER A 312 43.69 8.84 -22.89
C SER A 312 44.36 10.19 -23.11
N GLN A 313 44.11 11.18 -22.26
CA GLN A 313 44.78 12.48 -22.31
C GLN A 313 46.29 12.33 -22.03
N LEU A 314 46.66 11.61 -20.96
CA LEU A 314 48.07 11.36 -20.65
C LEU A 314 48.79 10.60 -21.77
N ALA A 315 48.13 9.67 -22.44
CA ALA A 315 48.70 8.95 -23.57
C ALA A 315 49.02 9.90 -24.74
N LYS A 316 48.13 10.85 -25.04
CA LYS A 316 48.36 11.91 -26.05
C LYS A 316 49.50 12.82 -25.65
N ASP A 317 49.49 13.35 -24.42
CA ASP A 317 50.55 14.22 -23.92
C ASP A 317 51.92 13.53 -23.98
N ARG A 318 51.97 12.22 -23.69
CA ARG A 318 53.18 11.41 -23.82
C ARG A 318 53.65 11.27 -25.28
N GLU A 319 52.74 11.11 -26.23
CA GLU A 319 53.06 11.05 -27.66
C GLU A 319 53.57 12.41 -28.16
N ASP A 320 52.92 13.50 -27.75
CA ASP A 320 53.34 14.87 -28.10
C ASP A 320 54.73 15.19 -27.54
N LEU A 321 55.01 14.84 -26.28
CA LEU A 321 56.35 14.99 -25.69
C LEU A 321 57.40 14.15 -26.41
N LYS A 322 57.07 12.92 -26.80
CA LYS A 322 57.99 12.07 -27.59
C LYS A 322 58.29 12.70 -28.94
N ALA A 323 57.29 13.28 -29.62
CA ALA A 323 57.48 13.99 -30.88
C ALA A 323 58.39 15.21 -30.70
N LYS A 324 58.16 16.04 -29.67
CA LYS A 324 59.00 17.20 -29.35
C LYS A 324 60.44 16.81 -29.01
N LEU A 325 60.65 15.72 -28.27
CA LEU A 325 62.00 15.21 -27.95
C LEU A 325 62.71 14.67 -29.20
N ALA A 326 61.99 13.99 -30.09
CA ALA A 326 62.55 13.54 -31.36
C ALA A 326 62.96 14.72 -32.24
N GLU A 327 62.13 15.77 -32.32
CA GLU A 327 62.47 17.01 -33.02
C GLU A 327 63.71 17.68 -32.42
N LEU A 328 63.78 17.79 -31.09
CA LEU A 328 64.94 18.33 -30.39
C LEU A 328 66.20 17.50 -30.65
N GLN A 329 66.09 16.17 -30.65
CA GLN A 329 67.20 15.28 -30.99
C GLN A 329 67.69 15.51 -32.43
N CYS A 330 66.78 15.67 -33.40
CA CYS A 330 67.12 16.02 -34.78
C CYS A 330 67.85 17.38 -34.86
N LEU A 331 67.38 18.39 -34.12
CA LEU A 331 68.01 19.71 -34.09
C LEU A 331 69.41 19.67 -33.44
N ILE A 332 69.61 18.87 -32.38
CA ILE A 332 70.94 18.69 -31.77
C ILE A 332 71.91 18.01 -32.73
N VAL A 333 71.49 16.96 -33.43
CA VAL A 333 72.33 16.29 -34.44
C VAL A 333 72.70 17.29 -35.54
N ARG A 334 71.73 18.09 -36.02
CA ARG A 334 71.97 19.14 -37.00
C ARG A 334 72.97 20.19 -36.50
N LEU A 335 72.86 20.66 -35.26
CA LEU A 335 73.84 21.59 -34.66
C LEU A 335 75.24 20.98 -34.54
N LEU A 336 75.35 19.69 -34.19
CA LEU A 336 76.64 19.00 -34.11
C LEU A 336 77.28 18.85 -35.49
N GLU A 337 76.49 18.55 -36.52
CA GLU A 337 76.94 18.51 -37.92
C GLU A 337 77.38 19.89 -38.41
N GLU A 338 76.59 20.94 -38.15
CA GLU A 338 76.93 22.33 -38.48
C GLU A 338 78.22 22.77 -37.77
N ARG A 339 78.42 22.39 -36.50
CA ARG A 339 79.67 22.66 -35.76
C ARG A 339 80.86 21.89 -36.32
N GLN A 340 80.67 20.62 -36.70
CA GLN A 340 81.73 19.80 -37.30
C GLN A 340 82.17 20.33 -38.67
N GLN A 341 81.26 20.93 -39.43
CA GLN A 341 81.58 21.59 -40.70
C GLN A 341 82.39 22.88 -40.51
N GLN A 342 82.21 23.58 -39.39
CA GLN A 342 82.99 24.78 -39.05
C GLN A 342 84.35 24.47 -38.41
N SER A 343 84.47 23.42 -37.59
CA SER A 343 85.74 22.97 -37.02
C SER A 343 86.36 21.89 -37.92
N GLY A 344 87.17 22.27 -38.91
CA GLY A 344 87.86 21.34 -39.81
C GLY A 344 88.94 20.45 -39.15
N GLN A 345 88.62 19.72 -38.07
CA GLN A 345 89.47 18.73 -37.42
C GLN A 345 88.70 17.44 -37.14
N SER A 346 89.16 16.37 -37.79
CA SER A 346 88.87 14.98 -37.48
C SER A 346 89.52 14.61 -36.15
N ALA A 347 88.72 14.24 -35.15
CA ALA A 347 89.17 13.50 -33.97
C ALA A 347 88.19 12.35 -33.67
N LEU A 348 88.81 11.22 -33.31
CA LEU A 348 88.34 9.85 -33.15
C LEU A 348 87.22 9.63 -32.09
N PRO A 349 86.56 8.44 -32.10
CA PRO A 349 85.29 8.18 -31.42
C PRO A 349 85.43 7.98 -29.90
N LEU A 350 84.49 8.54 -29.14
CA LEU A 350 84.28 8.18 -27.73
C LEU A 350 83.69 6.77 -27.61
N PRO A 351 84.23 5.91 -26.71
CA PRO A 351 83.74 4.55 -26.50
C PRO A 351 82.54 4.54 -25.55
N GLY A 352 81.35 4.23 -26.07
CA GLY A 352 80.15 4.06 -25.23
C GLY A 352 78.85 3.89 -26.01
N LYS A 353 78.71 2.78 -26.74
CA LYS A 353 77.45 2.21 -27.29
C LYS A 353 76.43 3.18 -27.94
N VAL A 354 76.63 3.39 -29.24
CA VAL A 354 75.66 3.13 -30.33
C VAL A 354 74.16 3.16 -29.95
N LEU A 355 73.45 4.18 -30.41
CA LEU A 355 72.25 3.99 -31.22
C LEU A 355 72.33 4.91 -32.43
N THR A 356 72.46 4.26 -33.58
CA THR A 356 72.68 4.78 -34.92
C THR A 356 71.54 5.66 -35.43
N VAL A 357 71.90 6.71 -36.17
CA VAL A 357 71.06 7.61 -36.98
C VAL A 357 70.39 6.89 -38.18
N SER A 358 70.31 5.56 -38.17
CA SER A 358 69.80 4.74 -39.27
C SER A 358 68.58 3.89 -38.88
N SER A 359 67.73 4.36 -37.96
CA SER A 359 66.48 3.66 -37.60
C SER A 359 65.25 4.56 -37.37
N PHE A 360 65.25 5.81 -37.85
CA PHE A 360 64.11 6.73 -37.70
C PHE A 360 63.51 7.25 -39.02
N ALA A 361 63.94 6.70 -40.17
CA ALA A 361 63.42 7.10 -41.49
C ALA A 361 62.11 6.39 -41.91
N ASP A 362 61.60 5.42 -41.14
CA ASP A 362 60.46 4.58 -41.55
C ASP A 362 59.14 4.84 -40.81
N ALA A 363 58.97 5.98 -40.12
CA ALA A 363 57.75 6.24 -39.34
C ALA A 363 57.05 7.57 -39.62
N LEU A 364 57.22 8.16 -40.82
CA LEU A 364 56.43 9.31 -41.28
C LEU A 364 56.18 9.21 -42.80
N GLN A 365 55.36 8.24 -43.20
CA GLN A 365 54.54 8.34 -44.42
C GLN A 365 53.09 8.50 -43.97
N ASN A 366 52.58 9.74 -44.03
CA ASN A 366 51.24 10.11 -44.48
C ASN A 366 50.93 11.56 -44.09
N GLY A 367 51.11 12.46 -45.05
CA GLY A 367 50.67 13.86 -44.99
C GLY A 367 50.94 14.53 -46.33
N PRO A 368 49.93 15.11 -47.00
CA PRO A 368 50.01 15.45 -48.41
C PRO A 368 50.78 16.75 -48.70
N SER A 369 51.41 16.73 -49.87
CA SER A 369 52.20 17.78 -50.51
C SER A 369 51.35 18.94 -51.03
N ALA A 370 51.83 20.19 -50.91
CA ALA A 370 51.66 21.24 -51.94
C ALA A 370 52.41 22.55 -51.59
N GLY A 371 53.08 23.12 -52.61
CA GLY A 371 53.39 24.55 -52.77
C GLY A 371 54.73 25.01 -52.18
N ASP A 372 55.84 24.95 -52.92
CA ASP A 372 56.26 25.89 -53.98
C ASP A 372 56.50 27.33 -53.46
N THR A 373 57.78 27.71 -53.34
CA THR A 373 58.44 28.78 -54.13
C THR A 373 59.68 29.31 -53.40
N GLY A 374 60.72 29.61 -54.17
CA GLY A 374 61.59 30.75 -53.90
C GLY A 374 62.89 30.49 -53.16
N SER A 375 63.88 29.94 -53.86
CA SER A 375 65.29 30.06 -53.50
C SER A 375 65.76 31.50 -53.73
N THR A 376 66.21 32.20 -52.69
CA THR A 376 67.17 33.30 -52.80
C THR A 376 68.35 33.02 -51.88
N PRO A 377 69.57 32.88 -52.41
CA PRO A 377 70.76 32.58 -51.63
C PRO A 377 71.30 33.88 -51.07
N PHE A 378 70.99 34.17 -49.80
CA PHE A 378 71.84 35.06 -49.01
C PHE A 378 72.69 34.18 -48.11
N THR A 379 73.99 34.33 -48.31
CA THR A 379 75.08 33.90 -47.44
C THR A 379 74.86 34.45 -46.03
N GLU A 380 74.02 33.76 -45.27
CA GLU A 380 74.11 33.77 -43.81
C GLU A 380 75.42 33.07 -43.49
N SER A 381 76.28 33.75 -42.73
CA SER A 381 77.47 33.15 -42.17
C SER A 381 77.07 31.87 -41.43
N ALA A 382 77.91 30.86 -41.42
CA ALA A 382 77.61 29.61 -40.71
C ALA A 382 77.25 29.84 -39.23
N ASP A 383 77.58 31.00 -38.66
CA ASP A 383 77.18 31.46 -37.33
C ASP A 383 75.70 31.85 -37.21
N GLU A 384 75.04 32.43 -38.23
CA GLU A 384 73.61 32.84 -38.16
C GLU A 384 72.66 31.64 -38.20
N VAL A 385 72.96 30.61 -39.01
CA VAL A 385 72.17 29.37 -39.09
C VAL A 385 72.29 28.55 -37.80
N GLN A 386 73.48 28.55 -37.19
CA GLN A 386 73.69 27.93 -35.89
C GLN A 386 72.93 28.65 -34.78
N ASP A 387 72.91 29.98 -34.79
CA ASP A 387 72.20 30.76 -33.79
C ASP A 387 70.67 30.58 -33.93
N ALA A 388 70.15 30.50 -35.16
CA ALA A 388 68.74 30.20 -35.42
C ALA A 388 68.35 28.77 -35.00
N THR A 389 69.20 27.77 -35.21
CA THR A 389 68.96 26.39 -34.78
C THR A 389 69.06 26.26 -33.25
N ALA A 390 70.01 26.98 -32.61
CA ALA A 390 70.12 27.06 -31.16
C ALA A 390 68.90 27.75 -30.53
N GLN A 391 68.39 28.83 -31.13
CA GLN A 391 67.16 29.50 -30.67
C GLN A 391 65.94 28.58 -30.74
N LYS A 392 65.79 27.76 -31.79
CA LYS A 392 64.72 26.75 -31.89
C LYS A 392 64.82 25.66 -30.82
N ILE A 393 66.03 25.21 -30.49
CA ILE A 393 66.24 24.26 -29.38
C ILE A 393 65.84 24.90 -28.06
N MET A 394 66.25 26.14 -27.80
CA MET A 394 65.87 26.85 -26.58
C MET A 394 64.35 27.04 -26.48
N HIS A 395 63.68 27.38 -27.57
CA HIS A 395 62.21 27.49 -27.62
C HIS A 395 61.53 26.15 -27.32
N LEU A 396 61.98 25.06 -27.95
CA LEU A 396 61.46 23.71 -27.69
C LEU A 396 61.68 23.28 -26.24
N LEU A 397 62.83 23.62 -25.64
CA LEU A 397 63.11 23.35 -24.23
C LEU A 397 62.15 24.12 -23.31
N THR A 398 61.89 25.41 -23.58
CA THR A 398 60.90 26.21 -22.85
C THR A 398 59.47 25.67 -23.01
N GLU A 399 59.14 25.13 -24.19
CA GLU A 399 57.83 24.54 -24.46
C GLU A 399 57.64 23.16 -23.79
N ILE A 400 58.72 22.38 -23.66
CA ILE A 400 58.71 21.12 -22.90
C ILE A 400 58.62 21.42 -21.39
N GLU A 401 59.35 22.44 -20.92
CA GLU A 401 59.35 22.88 -19.51
C GLU A 401 57.99 23.43 -19.08
N SER A 402 57.23 24.05 -19.98
CA SER A 402 55.88 24.56 -19.73
C SER A 402 54.75 23.54 -19.97
N SER A 403 55.06 22.32 -20.42
CA SER A 403 54.06 21.27 -20.63
C SER A 403 53.66 20.62 -19.30
N SER A 404 52.34 20.49 -19.05
CA SER A 404 51.75 20.02 -17.78
C SER A 404 52.16 18.60 -17.33
N ALA A 405 52.91 17.87 -18.15
CA ALA A 405 53.44 16.55 -17.84
C ALA A 405 54.78 16.58 -17.07
N VAL A 406 55.49 17.72 -17.04
CA VAL A 406 56.76 17.89 -16.31
C VAL A 406 56.53 18.43 -14.90
N ASP A 407 55.53 19.29 -14.71
CA ASP A 407 55.05 19.70 -13.40
C ASP A 407 54.13 18.62 -12.83
N GLY A 408 54.72 17.71 -12.05
CA GLY A 408 53.99 16.74 -11.24
C GLY A 408 53.09 17.45 -10.23
N SER A 409 51.87 17.79 -10.65
CA SER A 409 50.80 18.29 -9.79
C SER A 409 49.91 17.11 -9.36
N PRO A 410 49.41 17.13 -8.12
CA PRO A 410 49.14 15.93 -7.36
C PRO A 410 47.93 15.20 -7.92
N VAL A 411 47.96 13.88 -7.76
CA VAL A 411 46.78 13.01 -7.81
C VAL A 411 45.61 13.77 -7.17
N PRO A 412 44.50 14.01 -7.87
CA PRO A 412 43.39 14.71 -7.25
C PRO A 412 42.96 13.95 -5.99
N ASP A 413 42.86 14.67 -4.87
CA ASP A 413 42.44 14.23 -3.52
C ASP A 413 40.99 13.72 -3.49
N THR A 414 40.56 12.93 -4.48
CA THR A 414 39.25 12.27 -4.54
C THR A 414 39.31 10.81 -4.14
N PHE A 415 40.48 10.30 -3.72
CA PHE A 415 40.58 9.05 -2.98
C PHE A 415 40.34 9.32 -1.49
N HIS A 416 39.08 9.51 -1.12
CA HIS A 416 38.67 9.35 0.28
C HIS A 416 38.34 7.88 0.52
N PRO A 417 39.08 7.16 1.39
CA PRO A 417 38.68 5.83 1.82
C PRO A 417 37.34 5.95 2.53
N CYS A 418 36.29 5.39 1.92
CA CYS A 418 35.01 5.21 2.59
C CYS A 418 35.23 4.40 3.88
N PRO A 419 34.88 4.93 5.08
CA PRO A 419 35.12 4.24 6.34
C PRO A 419 34.27 2.97 6.52
N VAL A 420 33.34 2.71 5.59
CA VAL A 420 32.44 1.54 5.60
C VAL A 420 32.87 0.47 4.58
N CYS A 421 33.79 0.80 3.66
CA CYS A 421 34.04 0.01 2.45
C CYS A 421 35.46 -0.59 2.37
N SER A 422 36.34 -0.33 3.36
CA SER A 422 37.69 -0.89 3.40
C SER A 422 37.65 -2.40 3.73
N GLY A 423 37.42 -3.21 2.70
CA GLY A 423 37.90 -4.60 2.69
C GLY A 423 36.94 -5.69 3.18
N ARG A 424 35.63 -5.58 2.98
CA ARG A 424 34.75 -6.76 2.96
C ARG A 424 34.11 -6.93 1.60
N LEU A 425 34.71 -7.81 0.81
CA LEU A 425 33.98 -8.57 -0.19
C LEU A 425 32.88 -9.34 0.56
N LEU A 426 31.63 -8.95 0.39
CA LEU A 426 30.51 -9.85 0.61
C LEU A 426 30.63 -10.94 -0.45
N THR A 427 31.33 -12.03 -0.10
CA THR A 427 31.14 -13.31 -0.75
C THR A 427 29.71 -13.75 -0.47
N ILE A 428 28.95 -13.96 -1.54
CA ILE A 428 27.70 -14.72 -1.55
C ILE A 428 27.98 -16.12 -1.00
#